data_AF-A0A8X7PRZ9-F1
#
_entry.id   AF-A0A8X7PRZ9-F1
#
_cell.length_a   1.000
_cell.length_b   1.000
_cell.length_c   1.000
_cell.angle_alpha   90.00
_cell.angle_beta   90.00
_cell.angle_gamma   90.00
#
_symmetry.space_group_name_H-M   'P 1'
#
loop_
_entity.id
_entity.type
_entity.pdbx_description
1 polymer ?
#
loop_
_entity_poly.entity_id
_entity_poly.type
_entity_poly.pdbx_seq_one_letter_code
_entity_poly.pdbx_strand_id
1 'polypeptide(L)'
;MRREKVNPDPSTCHFVFNCYVEKGYHTTAIEALNVLSLRMLGGEVKESLQEKKTELEESFVTSEDPEAETKIIELFRDSQEHLAAALLNLRWCSMLGVRVIWSEEQSPWAKGLSNKYG
;
A
#
# COMPACT_ATOMS: atom_id res chain seq x y z
N MET A 1 7.52 -22.04 11.53
CA MET A 1 6.08 -21.70 11.60
C MET A 1 5.81 -20.57 10.61
N ARG A 2 5.25 -20.84 9.43
CA ARG A 2 4.70 -19.75 8.59
C ARG A 2 3.40 -19.32 9.27
N ARG A 3 3.44 -18.24 10.06
CA ARG A 3 2.20 -17.59 10.52
C ARG A 3 1.44 -17.19 9.25
N GLU A 4 0.15 -17.52 9.17
CA GLU A 4 -0.72 -16.93 8.15
C GLU A 4 -0.54 -15.41 8.21
N LYS A 5 -0.11 -14.82 7.09
CA LYS A 5 0.04 -13.38 6.99
C LYS A 5 -1.38 -12.81 6.97
N VAL A 6 -1.84 -12.29 8.10
CA VAL A 6 -3.08 -11.51 8.16
C VAL A 6 -2.87 -10.27 7.30
N ASN A 7 -3.77 -10.04 6.33
CA ASN A 7 -3.73 -8.84 5.52
C ASN A 7 -4.04 -7.62 6.41
N PRO A 8 -3.28 -6.52 6.28
CA PRO A 8 -3.56 -5.32 7.06
C PRO A 8 -4.87 -4.70 6.59
N ASP A 9 -5.61 -4.11 7.53
CA ASP A 9 -6.73 -3.22 7.27
C ASP A 9 -6.28 -1.74 7.22
N PRO A 10 -7.15 -0.80 6.81
CA PRO A 10 -6.81 0.62 6.74
C PRO A 10 -6.38 1.23 8.08
N SER A 11 -6.96 0.78 9.19
CA SER A 11 -6.61 1.27 10.54
C SER A 11 -5.22 0.79 10.95
N THR A 12 -4.86 -0.45 10.62
CA THR A 12 -3.52 -0.99 10.81
C THR A 12 -2.48 -0.18 10.03
N CYS A 13 -2.77 0.14 8.76
CA CYS A 13 -1.90 1.00 7.94
C CYS A 13 -1.70 2.38 8.58
N HIS A 14 -2.79 3.02 8.99
CA HIS A 14 -2.78 4.33 9.65
C HIS A 14 -1.97 4.33 10.95
N PHE A 15 -2.19 3.34 11.81
CA PHE A 15 -1.50 3.24 13.10
C PHE A 15 0.01 3.08 12.93
N VAL A 16 0.45 2.17 12.05
CA VAL A 16 1.89 1.93 11.81
C VAL A 16 2.56 3.17 11.21
N PHE A 17 1.90 3.82 10.25
CA PHE A 17 2.40 5.07 9.66
C PHE A 17 2.61 6.14 10.73
N ASN A 18 1.59 6.42 11.54
CA ASN A 18 1.68 7.43 12.59
C ASN A 18 2.72 7.10 13.66
N CYS A 19 2.85 5.83 14.06
CA CYS A 19 3.89 5.42 15.00
C CYS A 19 5.31 5.81 14.53
N TYR A 20 5.60 5.64 13.23
CA TYR A 20 6.89 6.06 12.68
C TYR A 20 7.00 7.58 12.54
N VAL A 21 5.93 8.26 12.11
CA VAL A 21 5.90 9.73 11.98
C VAL A 21 6.12 10.42 13.32
N GLU A 22 5.44 9.98 14.38
CA GLU A 22 5.56 10.53 15.75
C GLU A 22 6.97 10.37 16.33
N LYS A 23 7.76 9.42 15.80
CA LYS A 23 9.16 9.19 16.18
C LYS A 23 10.16 9.86 15.24
N GLY A 24 9.69 10.60 14.24
CA GLY A 24 10.53 11.29 13.25
C GLY A 24 11.09 10.38 12.15
N TYR A 25 10.63 9.13 12.04
CA TYR A 25 11.10 8.17 11.04
C TYR A 25 10.26 8.25 9.74
N HIS A 26 10.22 9.43 9.11
CA HIS A 26 9.33 9.70 7.97
C HIS A 26 9.55 8.76 6.77
N THR A 27 10.81 8.49 6.40
CA THR A 27 11.12 7.54 5.31
C THR A 27 10.60 6.15 5.62
N THR A 28 10.82 5.68 6.85
CA THR A 28 10.33 4.37 7.31
C THR A 28 8.80 4.32 7.35
N ALA A 29 8.15 5.43 7.71
CA ALA A 29 6.69 5.53 7.68
C ALA A 29 6.14 5.32 6.27
N ILE A 30 6.73 5.99 5.27
CA ILE A 30 6.30 5.85 3.87
C ILE A 30 6.61 4.44 3.34
N GLU A 31 7.78 3.89 3.64
CA GLU A 31 8.13 2.52 3.24
C GLU A 31 7.17 1.48 3.84
N ALA A 32 6.83 1.62 5.12
CA ALA A 32 5.87 0.76 5.80
C ALA A 32 4.47 0.88 5.19
N LEU A 33 4.01 2.12 4.95
CA LEU A 33 2.70 2.37 4.33
C LEU A 33 2.60 1.76 2.94
N ASN A 34 3.65 1.87 2.12
CA ASN A 34 3.70 1.29 0.79
C ASN A 34 3.61 -0.25 0.84
N VAL A 35 4.40 -0.90 1.72
CA VAL A 35 4.34 -2.37 1.90
C VAL A 35 2.98 -2.85 2.42
N LEU A 36 2.44 -2.18 3.44
CA LEU A 36 1.16 -2.58 4.03
C LEU A 36 0.02 -2.38 3.04
N SER A 37 0.02 -1.29 2.28
CA SER A 37 -0.99 -1.05 1.25
C SER A 37 -0.90 -2.06 0.11
N LEU A 38 0.31 -2.49 -0.28
CA LEU A 38 0.49 -3.57 -1.25
C LEU A 38 -0.06 -4.91 -0.75
N ARG A 39 0.12 -5.24 0.54
CA ARG A 39 -0.46 -6.44 1.14
C ARG A 39 -1.98 -6.37 1.22
N MET A 40 -2.52 -5.22 1.59
CA MET A 40 -3.96 -4.97 1.61
C MET A 40 -4.55 -5.16 0.21
N LEU A 41 -3.92 -4.55 -0.81
CA LEU A 41 -4.30 -4.70 -2.22
C LEU A 41 -4.29 -6.17 -2.68
N GLY A 42 -3.26 -6.93 -2.33
CA GLY A 42 -3.16 -8.36 -2.67
C GLY A 42 -4.20 -9.24 -1.97
N GLY A 43 -4.81 -8.77 -0.89
CA GLY A 43 -5.95 -9.44 -0.25
C GLY A 43 -7.29 -9.22 -0.95
N GLU A 44 -7.42 -8.10 -1.67
CA GLU A 44 -8.68 -7.69 -2.31
C GLU A 44 -8.76 -8.10 -3.79
N VAL A 45 -7.62 -8.12 -4.49
CA VAL A 45 -7.59 -8.49 -5.91
C VAL A 45 -7.67 -10.01 -6.05
N LYS A 46 -8.74 -10.51 -6.71
CA LYS A 46 -8.96 -11.95 -6.96
C LYS A 46 -7.98 -12.55 -7.96
N GLU A 47 -7.53 -11.75 -8.92
CA GLU A 47 -6.52 -12.09 -9.91
C GLU A 47 -5.12 -11.94 -9.31
N SER A 48 -4.09 -12.48 -9.96
CA SER A 48 -2.75 -12.29 -9.41
C SER A 48 -2.40 -10.79 -9.44
N LEU A 49 -1.87 -10.26 -8.33
CA LEU A 49 -1.44 -8.87 -8.24
C LEU A 49 -0.46 -8.51 -9.37
N GLN A 50 0.25 -9.50 -9.89
CA GLN A 50 1.16 -9.37 -11.03
C GLN A 50 0.44 -9.12 -12.36
N GLU A 51 -0.76 -9.71 -12.56
CA GLU A 51 -1.58 -9.49 -13.76
C GLU A 51 -2.20 -8.09 -13.76
N LYS A 52 -2.69 -7.63 -12.61
CA LYS A 52 -3.36 -6.33 -12.48
C LYS A 52 -2.43 -5.16 -12.20
N LYS A 53 -1.16 -5.42 -11.91
CA LYS A 53 -0.15 -4.41 -11.55
C LYS A 53 -0.19 -3.20 -12.48
N THR A 54 0.01 -3.41 -13.77
CA THR A 54 0.17 -2.31 -14.74
C THR A 54 -1.11 -1.46 -14.81
N GLU A 55 -2.27 -2.12 -14.88
CA GLU A 55 -3.56 -1.45 -14.91
C GLU A 55 -3.80 -0.61 -13.65
N LEU A 56 -3.53 -1.16 -12.47
CA LEU A 56 -3.71 -0.46 -11.20
C LEU A 56 -2.72 0.71 -11.05
N GLU A 57 -1.47 0.49 -11.44
CA GLU A 57 -0.42 1.51 -11.40
C GLU A 57 -0.81 2.69 -12.30
N GLU A 58 -1.06 2.44 -13.58
CA GLU A 58 -1.33 3.47 -14.59
C GLU A 58 -2.69 4.15 -14.39
N SER A 59 -3.72 3.43 -13.96
CA SER A 59 -5.07 3.98 -13.84
C SER A 59 -5.27 4.78 -12.56
N PHE A 60 -4.58 4.43 -11.47
CA PHE A 60 -4.85 4.98 -10.14
C PHE A 60 -3.61 5.57 -9.46
N VAL A 61 -2.49 4.84 -9.43
CA VAL A 61 -1.36 5.18 -8.56
C VAL A 61 -0.45 6.25 -9.15
N THR A 62 -0.10 6.13 -10.43
CA THR A 62 0.78 7.07 -11.15
C THR A 62 0.02 7.94 -12.15
N SER A 63 -1.30 7.76 -12.26
CA SER A 63 -2.16 8.53 -13.15
C SER A 63 -2.08 10.04 -12.86
N GLU A 64 -1.74 10.82 -13.88
CA GLU A 64 -1.76 12.29 -13.86
C GLU A 64 -3.17 12.87 -14.12
N ASP A 65 -4.17 12.01 -14.38
CA ASP A 65 -5.56 12.41 -14.52
C ASP A 65 -6.04 13.12 -13.22
N PRO A 66 -6.55 14.37 -13.30
CA PRO A 66 -7.11 15.07 -12.16
C PRO A 66 -8.25 14.30 -11.47
N GLU A 67 -8.94 13.42 -12.20
CA GLU A 67 -10.04 12.60 -11.67
C GLU A 67 -9.57 11.26 -11.07
N ALA A 68 -8.28 10.93 -11.14
CA ALA A 68 -7.77 9.64 -10.65
C ALA A 68 -8.07 9.41 -9.16
N GLU A 69 -7.88 10.42 -8.31
CA GLU A 69 -8.20 10.30 -6.88
C GLU A 69 -9.71 10.15 -6.66
N THR A 70 -10.54 10.90 -7.39
CA THR A 70 -12.00 10.77 -7.36
C THR A 70 -12.45 9.36 -7.72
N LYS A 71 -11.87 8.75 -8.76
CA LYS A 71 -12.16 7.36 -9.16
C LYS A 71 -11.85 6.37 -8.04
N ILE A 72 -10.79 6.61 -7.26
CA ILE A 72 -10.48 5.77 -6.09
C ILE A 72 -11.52 6.01 -4.97
N ILE A 73 -11.92 7.26 -4.74
CA ILE A 73 -12.91 7.62 -3.71
C ILE A 73 -14.27 6.96 -3.99
N GLU A 74 -14.67 6.85 -5.26
CA GLU A 74 -15.93 6.20 -5.64
C GLU A 74 -15.97 4.72 -5.23
N LEU A 75 -14.83 4.03 -5.11
CA LEU A 75 -14.77 2.64 -4.64
C LEU A 75 -15.26 2.46 -3.20
N PHE A 76 -15.21 3.51 -2.36
CA PHE A 76 -15.82 3.46 -1.02
C PHE A 76 -17.35 3.33 -1.09
N ARG A 77 -17.99 3.85 -2.14
CA ARG A 77 -19.45 3.70 -2.32
C ARG A 77 -19.85 2.27 -2.64
N ASP A 78 -18.95 1.53 -3.29
CA ASP A 78 -19.16 0.13 -3.69
C ASP A 78 -18.75 -0.88 -2.61
N SER A 79 -18.54 -0.44 -1.37
CA SER A 79 -18.07 -1.30 -0.25
C SER A 79 -16.72 -1.99 -0.56
N GLN A 80 -15.83 -1.28 -1.26
CA GLN A 80 -14.47 -1.73 -1.57
C GLN A 80 -13.45 -0.90 -0.78
N GLU A 81 -13.69 -0.72 0.52
CA GLU A 81 -12.94 0.24 1.35
C GLU A 81 -11.46 -0.11 1.48
N HIS A 82 -11.12 -1.40 1.57
CA HIS A 82 -9.73 -1.86 1.61
C HIS A 82 -8.99 -1.59 0.31
N LEU A 83 -9.64 -1.86 -0.84
CA LEU A 83 -9.07 -1.56 -2.16
C LEU A 83 -8.86 -0.05 -2.33
N ALA A 84 -9.87 0.75 -2.00
CA ALA A 84 -9.84 2.20 -2.09
C ALA A 84 -8.72 2.79 -1.21
N ALA A 85 -8.64 2.36 0.05
CA ALA A 85 -7.59 2.78 0.96
C ALA A 85 -6.19 2.39 0.47
N ALA A 86 -6.03 1.19 -0.09
CA ALA A 86 -4.75 0.72 -0.59
C ALA A 86 -4.28 1.58 -1.77
N LEU A 87 -5.17 1.84 -2.73
CA LEU A 87 -4.87 2.65 -3.91
C LEU A 87 -4.56 4.11 -3.53
N LEU A 88 -5.33 4.72 -2.60
CA LEU A 88 -5.05 6.07 -2.10
C LEU A 88 -3.67 6.15 -1.45
N ASN A 89 -3.35 5.21 -0.55
CA ASN A 89 -2.06 5.20 0.14
C ASN A 89 -0.89 5.04 -0.84
N LEU A 90 -1.01 4.14 -1.82
CA LEU A 90 0.00 3.93 -2.86
C LEU A 90 0.17 5.19 -3.72
N ARG A 91 -0.95 5.85 -4.09
CA ARG A 91 -0.92 7.12 -4.84
C ARG A 91 -0.19 8.21 -4.06
N TRP A 92 -0.51 8.41 -2.78
CA TRP A 92 0.19 9.40 -1.97
C TRP A 92 1.68 9.09 -1.79
N CYS A 93 2.05 7.81 -1.65
CA CYS A 93 3.46 7.41 -1.64
C CYS A 93 4.15 7.77 -2.97
N SER A 94 3.50 7.51 -4.10
CA SER A 94 3.98 7.87 -5.44
C SER A 94 4.16 9.39 -5.60
N MET A 95 3.18 10.18 -5.16
CA MET A 95 3.24 11.65 -5.20
C MET A 95 4.39 12.23 -4.35
N LEU A 96 4.77 11.55 -3.27
CA LEU A 96 5.93 11.90 -2.45
C LEU A 96 7.27 11.47 -3.08
N GLY A 97 7.26 10.98 -4.32
CA GLY A 97 8.45 10.55 -5.06
C GLY A 97 8.97 9.17 -4.66
N VAL A 98 8.22 8.42 -3.84
CA VAL A 98 8.60 7.05 -3.48
C VAL A 98 8.16 6.11 -4.58
N ARG A 99 9.11 5.30 -5.08
CA ARG A 99 8.80 4.27 -6.07
C ARG A 99 7.76 3.31 -5.50
N VAL A 100 6.67 3.11 -6.24
CA VAL A 100 5.68 2.07 -5.94
C VAL A 100 6.39 0.72 -6.03
N ILE A 101 6.33 -0.05 -4.95
CA ILE A 101 6.87 -1.41 -4.93
C ILE A 101 5.74 -2.38 -5.23
N TRP A 102 6.05 -3.41 -6.00
CA TRP A 102 5.09 -4.47 -6.34
C TRP A 102 5.52 -5.84 -5.80
N SER A 103 6.55 -5.83 -4.96
CA SER A 103 6.99 -6.97 -4.17
C SER A 103 7.56 -6.45 -2.84
N GLU A 104 7.22 -7.14 -1.75
CA GLU A 104 7.74 -6.80 -0.41
C GLU A 104 9.28 -6.84 -0.37
N GLU A 105 9.92 -7.69 -1.17
CA GLU A 105 11.37 -7.84 -1.23
C GLU A 105 12.09 -6.58 -1.73
N GLN A 106 11.36 -5.67 -2.37
CA GLN A 106 11.89 -4.39 -2.82
C GLN A 106 11.99 -3.37 -1.69
N SER A 107 11.34 -3.60 -0.55
CA SER A 107 11.31 -2.67 0.58
C SER A 107 12.43 -2.92 1.60
N PRO A 108 13.24 -1.90 1.93
CA PRO A 108 14.17 -1.96 3.06
C PRO A 108 13.46 -2.25 4.38
N TRP A 109 12.28 -1.67 4.60
CA TRP A 109 11.45 -1.92 5.78
C TRP A 109 11.06 -3.41 5.92
N ALA A 110 10.55 -4.01 4.85
CA ALA A 110 10.13 -5.42 4.87
C ALA A 110 11.33 -6.36 5.09
N LYS A 111 12.46 -6.09 4.42
CA LYS A 111 13.74 -6.80 4.64
C LYS A 111 14.21 -6.69 6.08
N GLY A 112 14.14 -5.49 6.66
CA GLY A 112 14.52 -5.24 8.05
C GLY A 112 13.69 -6.05 9.04
N LEU A 113 12.39 -6.19 8.81
CA LEU A 113 11.51 -7.04 9.62
C LEU A 113 11.81 -8.53 9.45
N SER A 114 12.00 -8.99 8.21
CA SER A 114 12.35 -10.39 7.93
C SER A 114 13.67 -10.79 8.58
N ASN A 115 14.68 -9.91 8.58
CA ASN A 115 15.97 -10.22 9.20
C ASN A 115 15.89 -10.26 10.75
N LYS A 116 14.95 -9.55 11.36
CA LYS A 116 14.80 -9.48 12.82
C LYS A 116 13.83 -10.53 13.39
N TYR A 117 12.81 -10.88 12.63
CA TYR A 117 11.66 -11.66 13.11
C TYR A 117 11.22 -12.80 12.16
N GLY A 118 11.89 -12.97 11.02
CA GLY A 118 11.56 -13.97 9.99
C GLY A 118 12.14 -15.35 10.24
#